data_AF-A0A1H7QKR6-F1
#
_entry.id   AF-A0A1H7QKR6-F1
#
_cell.length_a   1.000
_cell.length_b   1.000
_cell.length_c   1.000
_cell.angle_alpha   90.00
_cell.angle_beta   90.00
_cell.angle_gamma   90.00
#
_symmetry.space_group_name_H-M   'P 1'
#
loop_
_entity.id
_entity.type
_entity.pdbx_description
1 polymer ?
#
loop_
_entity_poly.entity_id
_entity_poly.type
_entity_poly.pdbx_seq_one_letter_code
_entity_poly.pdbx_strand_id
1 'polypeptide(L)'
;MIFFEFYGSLLTNAILTLETFKRSLKQDTPLEGISVHLQALWYDAKGNWHHAHSLIDHLEDKTSAHVHAYLHRKEGDLWNANYWYNRAKQVMPTKPLEEEWEDLLELLSK
;
A
#
# COMPACT_ATOMS: atom_id res chain seq x y z
N MET A 1 -16.04 31.60 -19.89
CA MET A 1 -15.18 30.53 -20.43
C MET A 1 -14.62 29.77 -19.24
N ILE A 2 -15.34 28.75 -18.77
CA ILE A 2 -14.94 27.90 -17.64
C ILE A 2 -15.00 26.48 -18.20
N PHE A 3 -13.84 25.92 -18.51
CA PHE A 3 -13.73 24.52 -18.91
C PHE A 3 -13.76 23.67 -17.63
N PHE A 4 -14.93 23.09 -17.34
CA PHE A 4 -15.04 21.94 -16.46
C PHE A 4 -14.60 20.72 -17.26
N GLU A 5 -13.36 20.26 -17.09
CA GLU A 5 -12.95 18.96 -17.62
C GLU A 5 -13.43 17.86 -16.67
N PHE A 6 -14.51 17.21 -17.08
CA PHE A 6 -14.96 15.92 -16.61
C PHE A 6 -13.88 14.87 -16.93
N TYR A 7 -13.02 14.52 -15.97
CA TYR A 7 -12.19 13.31 -16.09
C TYR A 7 -12.99 12.09 -15.64
N GLY A 8 -13.96 11.72 -16.47
CA GLY A 8 -14.64 10.43 -16.40
C GLY A 8 -13.85 9.37 -17.16
N SER A 9 -13.47 8.31 -16.44
CA SER A 9 -13.23 6.94 -16.95
C SER A 9 -12.23 6.76 -18.11
N LEU A 10 -10.93 6.79 -17.78
CA LEU A 10 -9.88 6.12 -18.56
C LEU A 10 -8.84 5.48 -17.61
N LEU A 11 -9.28 4.54 -16.77
CA LEU A 11 -8.36 3.71 -15.96
C LEU A 11 -8.41 2.25 -16.42
N THR A 12 -8.24 2.02 -17.72
CA THR A 12 -8.09 0.65 -18.21
C THR A 12 -6.69 0.30 -18.72
N ASN A 13 -5.71 1.20 -18.68
CA ASN A 13 -4.28 0.86 -18.96
C ASN A 13 -3.28 1.91 -18.42
N ALA A 14 -3.58 2.60 -17.31
CA ALA A 14 -2.62 3.52 -16.70
C ALA A 14 -1.76 2.74 -15.69
N ILE A 15 -0.44 2.71 -15.90
CA ILE A 15 0.52 2.29 -14.86
C ILE A 15 0.25 3.18 -13.64
N LEU A 16 -0.08 2.58 -12.49
CA LEU A 16 -0.27 3.31 -11.26
C LEU A 16 1.08 3.90 -10.83
N THR A 17 1.24 5.22 -10.93
CA THR A 17 2.47 5.88 -10.51
C THR A 17 2.40 6.26 -9.04
N LEU A 18 3.57 6.35 -8.38
CA LEU A 18 3.71 6.87 -7.02
C LEU A 18 2.98 8.21 -6.85
N GLU A 19 3.15 9.12 -7.81
CA GLU A 19 2.51 10.43 -7.82
C GLU A 19 0.97 10.34 -7.90
N THR A 20 0.44 9.46 -8.75
CA THR A 20 -1.02 9.27 -8.88
C THR A 20 -1.59 8.68 -7.60
N PHE A 21 -0.91 7.68 -7.03
CA PHE A 21 -1.31 7.08 -5.77
C PHE A 21 -1.29 8.10 -4.62
N LYS A 22 -0.19 8.85 -4.44
CA LYS A 22 -0.08 9.89 -3.40
C LYS A 22 -1.14 10.98 -3.56
N ARG A 23 -1.47 11.36 -4.79
CA ARG A 23 -2.58 12.30 -5.05
C ARG A 23 -3.92 11.76 -4.58
N SER A 24 -4.16 10.46 -4.72
CA SER A 24 -5.40 9.81 -4.28
C SER A 24 -5.60 9.86 -2.76
N LEU A 25 -4.55 10.06 -1.95
CA LEU A 25 -4.67 10.18 -0.48
C LEU A 25 -5.52 11.39 -0.05
N LYS A 26 -5.74 12.36 -0.95
CA LYS A 26 -6.66 13.50 -0.73
C LYS A 26 -8.14 13.13 -0.87
N GLN A 27 -8.43 11.94 -1.41
CA GLN A 27 -9.79 11.43 -1.55
C GLN A 27 -10.24 10.71 -0.27
N ASP A 28 -11.54 10.45 -0.18
CA ASP A 28 -12.15 9.75 0.96
C ASP A 28 -12.05 8.23 0.84
N THR A 29 -11.85 7.71 -0.37
CA THR A 29 -11.72 6.29 -0.68
C THR A 29 -10.50 6.04 -1.57
N PRO A 30 -9.90 4.83 -1.53
CA PRO A 30 -8.85 4.44 -2.46
C PRO A 30 -9.34 4.44 -3.91
N LEU A 31 -8.39 4.49 -4.86
CA LEU A 31 -8.68 4.38 -6.29
C LEU A 31 -9.40 3.06 -6.60
N GLU A 32 -10.40 3.11 -7.47
CA GLU A 32 -11.10 1.91 -7.92
C GLU A 32 -10.16 0.98 -8.72
N GLY A 33 -10.34 -0.33 -8.54
CA GLY A 33 -9.62 -1.35 -9.31
C GLY A 33 -8.17 -1.62 -8.88
N ILE A 34 -7.65 -0.95 -7.84
CA ILE A 34 -6.33 -1.28 -7.29
C ILE A 34 -6.40 -2.54 -6.41
N SER A 35 -5.27 -3.27 -6.31
CA SER A 35 -5.18 -4.49 -5.51
C SER A 35 -5.46 -4.23 -4.02
N VAL A 36 -5.89 -5.27 -3.31
CA VAL A 36 -6.10 -5.21 -1.85
C VAL A 36 -4.83 -4.78 -1.10
N HIS A 37 -3.65 -5.17 -1.59
CA HIS A 37 -2.35 -4.76 -1.04
C HIS A 37 -2.11 -3.25 -1.17
N LEU A 38 -2.44 -2.68 -2.33
CA LEU A 38 -2.36 -1.24 -2.56
C LEU A 38 -3.42 -0.48 -1.74
N GLN A 39 -4.62 -1.05 -1.55
CA GLN A 39 -5.61 -0.49 -0.63
C GLN A 39 -5.08 -0.46 0.80
N ALA A 40 -4.42 -1.52 1.27
CA ALA A 40 -3.80 -1.55 2.60
C ALA A 40 -2.77 -0.42 2.78
N LEU A 41 -1.85 -0.24 1.81
CA LEU A 41 -0.89 0.87 1.84
C LEU A 41 -1.57 2.25 1.81
N TRP A 42 -2.72 2.39 1.12
CA TRP A 42 -3.48 3.64 1.08
C TRP A 42 -4.05 3.99 2.46
N TYR A 43 -4.70 3.03 3.12
CA TYR A 43 -5.25 3.24 4.45
C TYR A 43 -4.17 3.46 5.51
N ASP A 44 -3.04 2.77 5.36
CA ASP A 44 -1.88 2.99 6.21
C ASP A 44 -1.34 4.43 6.11
N ALA A 45 -1.21 4.96 4.89
CA ALA A 45 -0.79 6.35 4.66
C ALA A 45 -1.80 7.38 5.19
N LYS A 46 -3.08 7.01 5.30
CA LYS A 46 -4.13 7.81 5.94
C LYS A 46 -4.14 7.70 7.47
N GLY A 47 -3.22 6.93 8.05
CA GLY A 47 -3.15 6.69 9.49
C GLY A 47 -4.15 5.66 10.01
N ASN A 48 -4.86 4.95 9.12
CA ASN A 48 -5.81 3.89 9.49
C ASN A 48 -5.16 2.51 9.42
N TRP A 49 -4.18 2.30 10.29
CA TRP A 49 -3.40 1.06 10.38
C TRP A 49 -4.31 -0.17 10.58
N HIS A 50 -5.32 -0.08 11.45
CA HIS A 50 -6.20 -1.21 11.76
C HIS A 50 -6.96 -1.70 10.52
N HIS A 51 -7.49 -0.76 9.72
CA HIS A 51 -8.17 -1.14 8.50
C HIS A 51 -7.19 -1.69 7.46
N ALA A 52 -6.01 -1.07 7.31
CA ALA A 52 -4.95 -1.56 6.43
C ALA A 52 -4.58 -3.02 6.75
N HIS A 53 -4.35 -3.33 8.02
CA HIS A 53 -4.04 -4.68 8.49
C HIS A 53 -5.19 -5.65 8.20
N SER A 54 -6.43 -5.27 8.52
CA SER A 54 -7.61 -6.14 8.33
C SER A 54 -7.83 -6.58 6.88
N LEU A 55 -7.48 -5.74 5.90
CA LEU A 55 -7.63 -6.03 4.47
C LEU A 55 -6.79 -7.22 4.02
N ILE A 56 -5.64 -7.44 4.66
CA ILE A 56 -4.67 -8.47 4.27
C ILE A 56 -4.51 -9.57 5.32
N ASP A 57 -5.16 -9.45 6.48
CA ASP A 57 -5.04 -10.37 7.63
C ASP A 57 -5.36 -11.84 7.29
N HIS A 58 -6.35 -12.04 6.42
CA HIS A 58 -6.85 -13.35 6.03
C HIS A 58 -6.13 -13.95 4.80
N LEU A 59 -5.16 -13.23 4.23
CA LEU A 59 -4.47 -13.64 3.00
C LEU A 59 -3.14 -14.31 3.32
N GLU A 60 -2.86 -15.44 2.66
CA GLU A 60 -1.71 -16.29 2.99
C GLU A 60 -0.53 -16.19 2.01
N ASP A 61 -0.66 -15.36 0.97
CA ASP A 61 0.35 -15.21 -0.06
C ASP A 61 1.55 -14.35 0.37
N LYS A 62 2.66 -14.45 -0.37
CA LYS A 62 3.91 -13.73 -0.04
C LYS A 62 3.77 -12.22 -0.12
N THR A 63 2.89 -11.72 -0.99
CA THR A 63 2.67 -10.29 -1.18
C THR A 63 1.96 -9.72 0.03
N SER A 64 0.90 -10.40 0.50
CA SER A 64 0.20 -10.08 1.74
C SER A 64 1.13 -10.12 2.94
N ALA A 65 1.96 -11.16 3.06
CA ALA A 65 2.97 -11.27 4.11
C ALA A 65 3.98 -10.11 4.09
N HIS A 66 4.36 -9.59 2.91
CA HIS A 66 5.31 -8.48 2.82
C HIS A 66 4.69 -7.17 3.35
N VAL A 67 3.43 -6.90 2.99
CA VAL A 67 2.71 -5.72 3.51
C VAL A 67 2.45 -5.86 5.01
N HIS A 68 2.08 -7.05 5.50
CA HIS A 68 1.98 -7.35 6.94
C HIS A 68 3.28 -7.02 7.70
N ALA A 69 4.41 -7.43 7.15
CA ALA A 69 5.71 -7.20 7.75
C ALA A 69 6.01 -5.70 7.92
N TYR A 70 5.75 -4.90 6.89
CA TYR A 70 5.86 -3.45 6.95
C TYR A 70 4.91 -2.83 7.99
N LEU A 71 3.64 -3.26 8.03
CA LEU A 71 2.65 -2.71 8.97
C LEU A 71 3.06 -2.96 10.43
N HIS A 72 3.55 -4.16 10.77
CA HIS A 72 4.06 -4.43 12.12
C HIS A 72 5.36 -3.69 12.42
N ARG A 73 6.24 -3.50 11.41
CA ARG A 73 7.44 -2.68 11.58
C ARG A 73 7.07 -1.23 11.92
N LYS A 74 6.05 -0.68 11.26
CA LYS A 74 5.53 0.67 11.52
C LYS A 74 4.89 0.80 12.90
N GLU A 75 4.18 -0.23 13.36
CA GLU A 75 3.58 -0.29 14.70
C GLU A 75 4.64 -0.42 15.82
N GLY A 76 5.82 -0.95 15.48
CA GLY A 76 6.94 -1.17 16.41
C GLY A 76 7.04 -2.60 16.95
N ASP A 77 6.19 -3.52 16.49
CA ASP A 77 6.29 -4.95 16.79
C ASP A 77 7.33 -5.62 15.88
N LEU A 78 8.61 -5.40 16.18
CA LEU A 78 9.72 -5.88 15.36
C LEU A 78 9.81 -7.41 15.31
N TRP A 79 9.38 -8.10 16.37
CA TRP A 79 9.40 -9.56 16.41
C TRP A 79 8.41 -10.14 15.41
N ASN A 80 7.18 -9.62 15.41
CA ASN A 80 6.14 -10.06 14.48
C ASN A 80 6.43 -9.58 13.05
N ALA A 81 6.94 -8.35 12.90
CA ALA A 81 7.43 -7.88 11.60
C ALA A 81 8.46 -8.85 11.01
N ASN A 82 9.46 -9.29 11.79
CA ASN A 82 10.45 -10.26 11.36
C ASN A 82 9.82 -11.62 10.99
N TYR A 83 8.83 -12.10 11.75
CA TYR A 83 8.07 -13.30 11.37
C TYR A 83 7.46 -13.17 9.97
N TRP A 84 6.82 -12.05 9.68
CA TRP A 84 6.18 -11.80 8.39
C TRP A 84 7.17 -11.55 7.25
N TYR A 85 8.28 -10.84 7.46
CA TYR A 85 9.35 -10.73 6.44
C TYR A 85 9.87 -12.11 6.04
N ASN A 86 10.10 -13.00 7.01
CA ASN A 86 10.53 -14.38 6.76
C ASN A 86 9.50 -15.18 5.94
N ARG A 87 8.21 -14.95 6.19
CA ARG A 87 7.10 -15.57 5.45
C ARG A 87 7.01 -15.04 4.02
N ALA A 88 7.24 -13.74 3.84
CA ALA A 88 7.32 -13.06 2.55
C ALA A 88 8.58 -13.43 1.73
N LYS A 89 9.59 -14.06 2.37
CA LYS A 89 10.93 -14.29 1.80
C LYS A 89 11.65 -12.99 1.47
N GLN A 90 11.50 -12.01 2.35
CA GLN A 90 12.14 -10.70 2.28
C GLN A 90 13.02 -10.47 3.50
N VAL A 91 13.97 -9.56 3.38
CA VAL A 91 14.82 -9.11 4.51
C VAL A 91 14.24 -7.80 5.02
N MET A 92 14.10 -7.66 6.34
CA MET A 92 13.65 -6.40 6.95
C MET A 92 14.57 -5.25 6.51
N PRO A 93 14.05 -4.19 5.87
CA PRO A 93 14.90 -3.09 5.42
C PRO A 93 15.49 -2.31 6.60
N THR A 94 16.69 -1.76 6.41
CA THR A 94 17.34 -0.86 7.39
C THR A 94 17.04 0.62 7.12
N LYS A 95 16.30 0.92 6.06
CA LYS A 95 15.94 2.27 5.62
C LYS A 95 14.68 2.80 6.34
N PRO A 96 14.40 4.12 6.29
CA PRO A 96 13.21 4.72 6.87
C PRO A 96 11.91 4.07 6.39
N LEU A 97 10.87 4.11 7.25
CA LEU A 97 9.55 3.53 6.95
C LEU A 97 8.89 4.14 5.72
N GLU A 98 9.06 5.44 5.48
CA GLU A 98 8.53 6.11 4.28
C GLU A 98 9.15 5.54 3.01
N GLU A 99 10.48 5.35 2.98
CA GLU A 99 11.15 4.78 1.81
C GLU A 99 10.76 3.31 1.58
N GLU A 100 10.52 2.54 2.64
CA GLU A 100 10.01 1.17 2.50
C GLU A 100 8.58 1.15 1.94
N TRP A 101 7.72 2.06 2.41
CA TRP A 101 6.35 2.18 1.91
C TRP A 101 6.33 2.51 0.41
N GLU A 102 7.19 3.41 -0.05
CA GLU A 102 7.34 3.75 -1.46
C GLU A 102 7.83 2.55 -2.30
N ASP A 103 8.81 1.78 -1.80
CA ASP A 103 9.28 0.56 -2.48
C ASP A 103 8.17 -0.48 -2.64
N LEU A 104 7.37 -0.69 -1.58
CA LEU A 104 6.22 -1.60 -1.64
C LEU A 104 5.20 -1.12 -2.66
N LEU A 105 4.91 0.18 -2.69
CA LEU A 105 4.01 0.75 -3.67
C LEU A 105 4.55 0.53 -5.09
N GLU A 106 5.83 0.81 -5.35
CA GLU A 106 6.43 0.59 -6.67
C GLU A 106 6.39 -0.90 -7.07
N LEU A 107 6.70 -1.80 -6.12
CA LEU A 107 6.65 -3.24 -6.35
C LEU A 107 5.26 -3.74 -6.74
N LEU A 108 4.22 -3.18 -6.13
CA LEU A 108 2.83 -3.62 -6.27
C LEU A 108 2.06 -2.91 -7.39
N SER A 109 2.64 -1.87 -7.99
CA SER A 109 2.01 -1.06 -9.05
C SER A 109 2.39 -1.50 -10.48
N LYS A 110 3.10 -2.63 -10.61
CA LYS A 110 3.54 -3.24 -11.87
C LYS A 110 2.59 -4.37 -12.28
#